data_AF-A0A060XEK7-F1
#
_entry.id   AF-A0A060XEK7-F1
#
_cell.length_a   1.000
_cell.length_b   1.000
_cell.length_c   1.000
_cell.angle_alpha   90.00
_cell.angle_beta   90.00
_cell.angle_gamma   90.00
#
_symmetry.space_group_name_H-M   'P 1'
#
loop_
_entity.id
_entity.type
_entity.pdbx_description
1 polymer ?
#
loop_
_entity_poly.entity_id
_entity_poly.type
_entity_poly.pdbx_seq_one_letter_code
_entity_poly.pdbx_strand_id
1 'polypeptide(L)'
;MQIYLYNSDDFDSLSAAIKEKRIIAAMAVFFEVGRRDNPAVEPIIQGLKRVVHHEKETFLSSFVLRDLLPSSLGSYYRYTGSLTIPPCSKVVEWIVLSRPVFLSHSQLEAFYSIFTTEQQDHVKSVEYLRNNYRPLQDLDNREVLKSAVKDAWQRDQTDNLGLGTDGTTDASRVCSSAPVNMKIQPLNGTALVVSWQRPLVVYHPPITSFMVSYSWVKSDVAYEKTFTKTGDQNMVRHR
;
A
#
# COMPACT_ATOMS: atom_id res chain seq x y z
N MET A 1 -0.57 6.48 -8.18
CA MET A 1 -1.42 6.94 -9.31
C MET A 1 -2.87 7.01 -8.86
N GLN A 2 -3.61 8.04 -9.30
CA GLN A 2 -5.04 8.19 -9.04
C GLN A 2 -5.77 8.39 -10.38
N ILE A 3 -6.87 7.68 -10.60
CA ILE A 3 -7.71 7.78 -11.81
C ILE A 3 -9.10 8.23 -11.36
N TYR A 4 -9.57 9.37 -11.87
CA TYR A 4 -10.88 9.92 -11.53
C TYR A 4 -11.93 9.55 -12.58
N LEU A 5 -13.12 9.20 -12.12
CA LEU A 5 -14.27 8.81 -12.93
C LEU A 5 -15.49 9.61 -12.51
N TYR A 6 -16.35 9.95 -13.46
CA TYR A 6 -17.63 10.62 -13.23
C TYR A 6 -18.73 9.86 -13.99
N ASN A 7 -19.98 10.07 -13.59
CA ASN A 7 -21.13 9.52 -14.31
C ASN A 7 -21.42 10.38 -15.55
N SER A 8 -21.21 9.81 -16.75
CA SER A 8 -21.47 10.48 -18.01
C SER A 8 -22.96 10.65 -18.33
N ASP A 9 -23.83 9.87 -17.70
CA ASP A 9 -25.28 10.00 -17.89
C ASP A 9 -25.83 11.26 -17.21
N ASP A 10 -25.13 11.75 -16.16
CA ASP A 10 -25.53 12.91 -15.37
C ASP A 10 -24.77 14.19 -15.74
N PHE A 11 -23.53 14.09 -16.24
CA PHE A 11 -22.64 15.22 -16.48
C PHE A 11 -21.82 15.06 -17.76
N ASP A 12 -21.54 16.17 -18.45
CA ASP A 12 -20.67 16.18 -19.64
C ASP A 12 -19.16 16.19 -19.31
N SER A 13 -18.79 16.44 -18.04
CA SER A 13 -17.39 16.49 -17.63
C SER A 13 -17.20 16.26 -16.13
N LEU A 14 -15.99 15.80 -15.78
CA LEU A 14 -15.55 15.66 -14.38
C LEU A 14 -15.64 16.99 -13.62
N SER A 15 -15.24 18.10 -14.26
CA SER A 15 -15.29 19.44 -13.65
C SER A 15 -16.72 19.88 -13.31
N ALA A 16 -17.69 19.57 -14.16
CA ALA A 16 -19.11 19.83 -13.90
C ALA A 16 -19.61 19.02 -12.70
N ALA A 17 -19.30 17.71 -12.66
CA ALA A 17 -19.68 16.84 -11.54
C ALA A 17 -19.09 17.33 -10.20
N ILE A 18 -17.82 17.76 -10.18
CA ILE A 18 -17.16 18.32 -8.99
C ILE A 18 -17.81 19.63 -8.56
N LYS A 19 -18.14 20.52 -9.51
CA LYS A 19 -18.78 21.81 -9.23
C LYS A 19 -20.16 21.65 -8.61
N GLU A 20 -20.95 20.70 -9.12
CA GLU A 20 -22.28 20.35 -8.60
C GLU A 20 -22.23 19.49 -7.32
N LYS A 21 -21.02 19.21 -6.79
CA LYS A 21 -20.78 18.41 -5.56
C LYS A 21 -21.44 17.03 -5.61
N ARG A 22 -21.40 16.40 -6.78
CA ARG A 22 -21.97 15.06 -7.00
C ARG A 22 -20.92 13.99 -6.79
N ILE A 23 -21.39 12.77 -6.50
CA ILE A 23 -20.49 11.65 -6.21
C ILE A 23 -19.70 11.32 -7.47
N ILE A 24 -18.38 11.31 -7.33
CA ILE A 24 -17.43 10.82 -8.32
C ILE A 24 -16.71 9.60 -7.74
N ALA A 25 -16.12 8.77 -8.59
CA ALA A 25 -15.29 7.66 -8.16
C ALA A 25 -13.82 7.97 -8.42
N ALA A 26 -12.94 7.48 -7.55
CA ALA A 26 -11.49 7.56 -7.76
C ALA A 26 -10.83 6.21 -7.47
N MET A 27 -10.07 5.70 -8.44
CA MET A 27 -9.23 4.53 -8.25
C MET A 27 -7.82 4.96 -7.85
N ALA A 28 -7.30 4.39 -6.77
CA ALA A 28 -5.92 4.58 -6.32
C ALA A 28 -5.09 3.32 -6.55
N VAL A 29 -3.92 3.51 -7.16
CA VAL A 29 -2.92 2.45 -7.40
C VAL A 29 -1.60 2.90 -6.79
N PHE A 30 -1.03 2.06 -5.94
CA PHE A 30 0.30 2.30 -5.39
C PHE A 30 1.37 1.83 -6.35
N PHE A 31 2.49 2.55 -6.39
CA PHE A 31 3.70 2.09 -7.06
C PHE A 31 4.73 1.68 -6.03
N GLU A 32 5.45 0.60 -6.31
CA GLU A 32 6.54 0.09 -5.49
C GLU A 32 7.78 -0.15 -6.34
N VAL A 33 8.97 0.01 -5.76
CA VAL A 33 10.22 -0.20 -6.49
C VAL A 33 10.45 -1.70 -6.71
N GLY A 34 10.48 -2.12 -7.97
CA GLY A 34 10.85 -3.45 -8.42
C GLY A 34 12.26 -3.50 -9.02
N ARG A 35 12.71 -4.72 -9.32
CA ARG A 35 14.04 -4.96 -9.92
C ARG A 35 14.10 -4.73 -11.44
N ARG A 36 12.95 -4.72 -12.12
CA ARG A 36 12.85 -4.67 -13.58
C ARG A 36 11.98 -3.50 -14.01
N ASP A 37 12.28 -2.96 -15.19
CA ASP A 37 11.45 -1.96 -15.84
C ASP A 37 10.07 -2.56 -16.14
N ASN A 38 9.03 -1.76 -15.92
CA ASN A 38 7.68 -2.09 -16.30
C ASN A 38 7.34 -1.49 -17.66
N PRO A 39 7.24 -2.30 -18.73
CA PRO A 39 7.01 -1.79 -20.08
C PRO A 39 5.64 -1.10 -20.24
N ALA A 40 4.64 -1.45 -19.42
CA ALA A 40 3.33 -0.83 -19.47
C ALA A 40 3.36 0.66 -19.15
N VAL A 41 4.32 1.08 -18.31
CA VAL A 41 4.44 2.45 -17.81
C VAL A 41 5.34 3.30 -18.70
N GLU A 42 6.07 2.68 -19.63
CA GLU A 42 7.05 3.35 -20.49
C GLU A 42 6.47 4.56 -21.26
N PRO A 43 5.25 4.51 -21.83
CA PRO A 43 4.63 5.67 -22.47
C PRO A 43 4.47 6.87 -21.53
N ILE A 44 4.16 6.62 -20.25
CA ILE A 44 4.05 7.65 -19.21
C ILE A 44 5.44 8.21 -18.87
N ILE A 45 6.44 7.34 -18.70
CA ILE A 45 7.83 7.75 -18.40
C ILE A 45 8.40 8.63 -19.53
N GLN A 46 8.17 8.26 -20.78
CA GLN A 46 8.58 9.06 -21.94
C GLN A 46 7.82 10.39 -22.02
N GLY A 47 6.55 10.40 -21.64
CA GLY A 47 5.76 11.62 -21.47
C GLY A 47 6.40 12.56 -20.45
N LEU A 48 6.70 12.06 -19.24
CA LEU A 48 7.31 12.84 -18.15
C LEU A 48 8.62 13.51 -18.58
N LYS A 49 9.48 12.80 -19.31
CA LYS A 49 10.74 13.34 -19.85
C LYS A 49 10.54 14.52 -20.81
N ARG A 50 9.35 14.70 -21.40
CA ARG A 50 9.01 15.80 -22.32
C ARG A 50 8.28 16.95 -21.64
N VAL A 51 7.80 16.78 -20.41
CA VAL A 51 7.06 17.78 -19.63
C VAL A 51 7.79 18.18 -18.34
N VAL A 52 9.12 18.26 -18.43
CA VAL A 52 9.99 18.59 -17.29
C VAL A 52 9.67 19.96 -16.68
N HIS A 53 9.22 20.92 -17.48
CA HIS A 53 8.91 22.28 -17.01
C HIS A 53 7.41 22.47 -16.74
N HIS A 54 7.08 23.30 -15.74
CA HIS A 54 5.72 23.73 -15.44
C HIS A 54 4.98 24.23 -16.70
N GLU A 55 3.68 23.93 -16.82
CA GLU A 55 2.80 24.25 -17.96
C GLU A 55 3.19 23.61 -19.30
N LYS A 56 4.18 22.70 -19.35
CA LYS A 56 4.52 21.99 -20.58
C LYS A 56 3.58 20.82 -20.82
N GLU A 57 3.09 20.71 -22.04
CA GLU A 57 2.24 19.60 -22.49
C GLU A 57 2.93 18.75 -23.57
N THR A 58 2.52 17.47 -23.65
CA THR A 58 2.99 16.53 -24.68
C THR A 58 1.93 15.48 -25.00
N PHE A 59 2.01 14.91 -26.21
CA PHE A 59 1.21 13.73 -26.56
C PHE A 59 1.90 12.45 -26.10
N LEU A 60 1.13 11.54 -25.51
CA LEU A 60 1.59 10.20 -25.14
C LEU A 60 1.43 9.25 -26.32
N SER A 61 2.35 8.29 -26.44
CA SER A 61 2.13 7.14 -27.32
C SER A 61 0.99 6.28 -26.77
N SER A 62 0.30 5.53 -27.65
CA SER A 62 -0.78 4.63 -27.24
C SER A 62 -0.30 3.63 -26.18
N PHE A 63 -1.14 3.39 -25.17
CA PHE A 63 -0.88 2.44 -24.10
C PHE A 63 -2.18 1.81 -23.62
N VAL A 64 -2.06 0.66 -22.96
CA VAL A 64 -3.20 -0.08 -22.41
C VAL A 64 -3.37 0.29 -20.95
N LEU A 65 -4.46 1.00 -20.62
CA LEU A 65 -4.72 1.44 -19.24
C LEU A 65 -4.82 0.27 -18.25
N ARG A 66 -5.33 -0.89 -18.69
CA ARG A 66 -5.44 -2.10 -17.87
C ARG A 66 -4.08 -2.58 -17.34
N ASP A 67 -3.01 -2.38 -18.11
CA ASP A 67 -1.66 -2.83 -17.77
C ASP A 67 -0.97 -1.88 -16.77
N LEU A 68 -1.54 -0.69 -16.56
CA LEU A 68 -1.17 0.23 -15.47
C LEU A 68 -1.86 -0.10 -14.15
N LEU A 69 -2.72 -1.12 -14.13
CA LEU A 69 -3.39 -1.59 -12.93
C LEU A 69 -2.77 -2.92 -12.46
N PRO A 70 -2.85 -3.24 -11.16
CA PRO A 70 -2.46 -4.54 -10.65
C PRO A 70 -3.20 -5.67 -11.37
N SER A 71 -2.57 -6.83 -11.42
CA SER A 71 -3.15 -8.04 -11.99
C SER A 71 -4.47 -8.42 -11.31
N SER A 72 -4.51 -8.40 -9.97
CA SER A 72 -5.70 -8.67 -9.17
C SER A 72 -6.50 -7.40 -8.87
N LEU A 73 -7.50 -7.13 -9.71
CA LEU A 73 -8.46 -6.03 -9.49
C LEU A 73 -9.52 -6.36 -8.44
N GLY A 74 -9.69 -7.64 -8.10
CA GLY A 74 -10.68 -8.09 -7.12
C GLY A 74 -10.29 -7.83 -5.67
N SER A 75 -9.06 -7.35 -5.41
CA SER A 75 -8.54 -7.06 -4.07
C SER A 75 -8.38 -5.55 -3.90
N TYR A 76 -9.32 -4.92 -3.20
CA TYR A 76 -9.35 -3.47 -3.01
C TYR A 76 -10.07 -3.10 -1.71
N TYR A 77 -9.83 -1.86 -1.28
CA TYR A 77 -10.55 -1.20 -0.22
C TYR A 77 -11.47 -0.13 -0.80
N ARG A 78 -12.65 0.05 -0.19
CA ARG A 78 -13.60 1.08 -0.59
C ARG A 78 -14.00 1.94 0.60
N TYR A 79 -14.00 3.25 0.42
CA TYR A 79 -14.49 4.19 1.44
C TYR A 79 -14.92 5.51 0.81
N THR A 80 -15.86 6.20 1.46
CA THR A 80 -16.25 7.56 1.08
C THR A 80 -15.27 8.57 1.64
N GLY A 81 -14.74 9.45 0.78
CA GLY A 81 -13.72 10.43 1.13
C GLY A 81 -13.87 11.72 0.34
N SER A 82 -12.74 12.40 0.15
CA SER A 82 -12.68 13.69 -0.50
C SER A 82 -11.62 13.74 -1.58
N LEU A 83 -11.64 14.83 -2.35
CA LEU A 83 -10.51 15.23 -3.17
C LEU A 83 -9.28 15.46 -2.28
N THR A 84 -8.12 14.99 -2.74
CA THR A 84 -6.83 15.21 -2.07
C THR A 84 -6.19 16.55 -2.44
N ILE A 85 -6.83 17.29 -3.34
CA ILE A 85 -6.48 18.65 -3.75
C ILE A 85 -7.65 19.61 -3.44
N PRO A 86 -7.39 20.91 -3.22
CA PRO A 86 -8.44 21.91 -3.14
C PRO A 86 -9.41 21.82 -4.33
N PRO A 87 -10.74 21.94 -4.13
CA PRO A 87 -11.42 22.42 -2.92
C PRO A 87 -11.71 21.35 -1.85
N CYS A 88 -11.08 20.16 -1.91
CA CYS A 88 -11.20 19.10 -0.90
C CYS A 88 -12.65 18.59 -0.69
N SER A 89 -13.51 18.68 -1.71
CA SER A 89 -14.92 18.26 -1.66
C SER A 89 -15.06 16.80 -1.22
N LYS A 90 -15.93 16.55 -0.23
CA LYS A 90 -16.24 15.22 0.32
C LYS A 90 -17.25 14.47 -0.57
N VAL A 91 -16.87 14.22 -1.83
CA VAL A 91 -17.75 13.66 -2.87
C VAL A 91 -17.13 12.48 -3.60
N VAL A 92 -16.10 11.85 -3.02
CA VAL A 92 -15.30 10.84 -3.72
C VAL A 92 -15.55 9.46 -3.11
N GLU A 93 -16.02 8.52 -3.91
CA GLU A 93 -15.97 7.09 -3.60
C GLU A 93 -14.60 6.56 -4.00
N TRP A 94 -13.75 6.28 -3.01
CA TRP A 94 -12.41 5.77 -3.23
C TRP A 94 -12.42 4.26 -3.40
N ILE A 95 -11.72 3.78 -4.42
CA ILE A 95 -11.38 2.37 -4.65
C ILE A 95 -9.85 2.28 -4.60
N VAL A 96 -9.31 1.78 -3.50
CA VAL A 96 -7.86 1.66 -3.31
C VAL A 96 -7.45 0.22 -3.58
N LEU A 97 -6.75 -0.02 -4.69
CA LEU A 97 -6.29 -1.36 -5.03
C LEU A 97 -5.23 -1.81 -4.01
N SER A 98 -5.37 -3.05 -3.54
CA SER A 98 -4.54 -3.56 -2.44
C SER A 98 -3.13 -3.94 -2.86
N ARG A 99 -2.93 -4.22 -4.15
CA ARG A 99 -1.66 -4.61 -4.74
C ARG A 99 -1.01 -3.41 -5.43
N PRO A 100 0.32 -3.26 -5.34
CA PRO A 100 1.03 -2.23 -6.06
C PRO A 100 1.25 -2.64 -7.52
N VAL A 101 1.65 -1.66 -8.33
CA VAL A 101 2.30 -1.87 -9.62
C VAL A 101 3.79 -1.57 -9.44
N PHE A 102 4.65 -2.47 -9.88
CA PHE A 102 6.08 -2.30 -9.72
C PHE A 102 6.66 -1.41 -10.82
N LEU A 103 7.61 -0.55 -10.45
CA LEU A 103 8.44 0.26 -11.34
C LEU A 103 9.90 0.07 -10.98
N SER A 104 10.81 0.10 -11.94
CA SER A 104 12.22 0.14 -11.61
C SER A 104 12.62 1.48 -11.00
N HIS A 105 13.79 1.51 -10.36
CA HIS A 105 14.37 2.74 -9.85
C HIS A 105 14.60 3.77 -10.97
N SER A 106 15.09 3.34 -12.15
CA SER A 106 15.32 4.22 -13.30
C SER A 106 14.03 4.85 -13.83
N GLN A 107 12.90 4.12 -13.80
CA GLN A 107 11.60 4.67 -14.17
C GLN A 107 11.09 5.68 -13.12
N LEU A 108 11.35 5.43 -11.83
CA LEU A 108 10.95 6.34 -10.76
C LEU A 108 11.69 7.69 -10.83
N GLU A 109 12.96 7.70 -11.24
CA GLU A 109 13.76 8.93 -11.42
C GLU A 109 13.14 9.94 -12.41
N ALA A 110 12.30 9.48 -13.35
CA ALA A 110 11.59 10.39 -14.24
C ALA A 110 10.59 11.29 -13.50
N PHE A 111 9.93 10.79 -12.46
CA PHE A 111 9.03 11.61 -11.62
C PHE A 111 9.80 12.67 -10.83
N TYR A 112 11.01 12.31 -10.42
CA TYR A 112 11.92 13.13 -9.62
C TYR A 112 12.55 14.29 -10.40
N SER A 113 12.47 14.25 -11.72
CA SER A 113 13.06 15.23 -12.63
C SER A 113 12.08 16.33 -13.06
N ILE A 114 10.86 16.37 -12.53
CA ILE A 114 9.85 17.38 -12.88
C ILE A 114 10.08 18.66 -12.08
N PHE A 115 9.92 19.81 -12.73
CA PHE A 115 9.99 21.13 -12.13
C PHE A 115 8.61 21.76 -11.92
N THR A 116 8.50 22.54 -10.85
CA THR A 116 7.40 23.46 -10.59
C THR A 116 7.94 24.89 -10.52
N THR A 117 7.07 25.88 -10.77
CA THR A 117 7.41 27.28 -10.59
C THR A 117 6.65 27.86 -9.43
N GLU A 118 7.33 28.59 -8.56
CA GLU A 118 6.70 29.41 -7.53
C GLU A 118 6.90 30.89 -7.91
N GLN A 119 5.84 31.69 -7.76
CA GLN A 119 5.92 33.13 -7.98
C GLN A 119 6.00 33.82 -6.63
N GLN A 120 7.19 34.34 -6.32
CA GLN A 120 7.44 35.18 -5.15
C GLN A 120 7.96 36.54 -5.65
N ASP A 121 7.33 37.63 -5.21
CA ASP A 121 7.77 39.02 -5.50
C ASP A 121 8.11 39.30 -6.98
N HIS A 122 7.24 38.85 -7.91
CA HIS A 122 7.40 39.01 -9.36
C HIS A 122 8.58 38.27 -10.01
N VAL A 123 9.27 37.40 -9.25
CA VAL A 123 10.30 36.50 -9.77
C VAL A 123 9.75 35.07 -9.76
N LYS A 124 9.98 34.33 -10.86
CA LYS A 124 9.66 32.90 -10.93
C LYS A 124 10.87 32.11 -10.46
N SER A 125 10.78 31.48 -9.28
CA SER A 125 11.74 30.46 -8.87
C SER A 125 11.36 29.13 -9.52
N VAL A 126 12.37 28.30 -9.81
CA VAL A 126 12.17 26.95 -10.35
C VAL A 126 12.65 25.96 -9.29
N GLU A 127 11.76 25.06 -8.89
CA GLU A 127 12.05 24.02 -7.91
C GLU A 127 11.67 22.64 -8.45
N TYR A 128 12.25 21.58 -7.88
CA TYR A 128 11.81 20.21 -8.18
C TYR A 128 10.44 19.96 -7.54
N LEU A 129 9.49 19.44 -8.33
CA LEU A 129 8.19 19.01 -7.83
C LEU A 129 8.35 17.73 -7.02
N ARG A 130 8.48 17.86 -5.70
CA ARG A 130 8.65 16.75 -4.74
C ARG A 130 7.56 16.79 -3.68
N ASN A 131 7.32 15.64 -3.03
CA ASN A 131 6.39 15.50 -1.90
C ASN A 131 5.00 16.12 -2.16
N ASN A 132 4.50 16.01 -3.38
CA ASN A 132 3.21 16.53 -3.83
C ASN A 132 2.03 15.65 -3.39
N TYR A 133 1.97 15.34 -2.10
CA TYR A 133 0.91 14.56 -1.48
C TYR A 133 0.32 15.30 -0.27
N ARG A 134 -0.98 15.11 -0.05
CA ARG A 134 -1.65 15.61 1.15
C ARG A 134 -1.31 14.71 2.35
N PRO A 135 -1.05 15.27 3.55
CA PRO A 135 -0.88 14.47 4.76
C PRO A 135 -2.09 13.58 5.05
N LEU A 136 -1.85 12.48 5.77
CA LEU A 136 -2.92 11.59 6.22
C LEU A 136 -3.97 12.37 7.02
N GLN A 137 -5.23 11.99 6.84
CA GLN A 137 -6.37 12.58 7.51
C GLN A 137 -7.00 11.54 8.41
N ASP A 138 -7.62 11.98 9.51
CA ASP A 138 -8.27 11.08 10.45
C ASP A 138 -9.40 10.30 9.79
N LEU A 139 -9.56 9.04 10.19
CA LEU A 139 -10.64 8.19 9.67
C LEU A 139 -12.01 8.67 10.15
N ASP A 140 -12.07 9.36 11.29
CA ASP A 140 -13.29 9.70 12.02
C ASP A 140 -14.12 8.42 12.25
N ASN A 141 -15.43 8.50 11.99
CA ASN A 141 -16.38 7.39 12.12
C ASN A 141 -16.61 6.64 10.81
N ARG A 142 -15.71 6.79 9.82
CA ARG A 142 -15.90 6.17 8.50
C ARG A 142 -15.44 4.72 8.52
N GLU A 143 -16.22 3.88 7.86
CA GLU A 143 -15.86 2.48 7.65
C GLU A 143 -15.07 2.32 6.36
N VAL A 144 -14.08 1.43 6.39
CA VAL A 144 -13.34 1.00 5.20
C VAL A 144 -13.76 -0.42 4.87
N LEU A 145 -14.41 -0.58 3.73
CA LEU A 145 -14.86 -1.87 3.23
C LEU A 145 -13.71 -2.55 2.49
N LYS A 146 -13.57 -3.86 2.66
CA LYS A 146 -12.61 -4.67 1.89
C LYS A 146 -13.36 -5.62 0.97
N SER A 147 -12.90 -5.76 -0.26
CA SER A 147 -13.45 -6.73 -1.20
C SER A 147 -13.23 -8.18 -0.73
N ALA A 148 -14.29 -8.98 -0.73
CA ALA A 148 -14.28 -10.37 -0.27
C ALA A 148 -14.09 -11.35 -1.45
N VAL A 149 -12.94 -11.28 -2.13
CA VAL A 149 -12.62 -12.23 -3.23
C VAL A 149 -11.76 -13.36 -2.69
N LYS A 150 -12.09 -14.63 -3.03
CA LYS A 150 -11.36 -15.84 -2.60
C LYS A 150 -9.85 -15.77 -2.87
N ASP A 151 -9.47 -15.12 -3.96
CA ASP A 151 -8.07 -15.00 -4.40
C ASP A 151 -7.42 -13.68 -4.00
N ALA A 152 -8.08 -12.84 -3.18
CA ALA A 152 -7.55 -11.56 -2.73
C ALA A 152 -6.22 -11.66 -1.96
N TRP A 153 -5.89 -12.88 -1.50
CA TRP A 153 -4.71 -13.22 -0.70
C TRP A 153 -3.72 -14.14 -1.41
N GLN A 154 -3.98 -14.58 -2.65
CA GLN A 154 -3.02 -15.37 -3.42
C GLN A 154 -1.87 -14.46 -3.88
N ARG A 155 -0.63 -14.99 -3.82
CA ARG A 155 0.54 -14.33 -4.42
C ARG A 155 0.47 -14.53 -5.92
N ASP A 156 0.54 -13.44 -6.66
CA ASP A 156 0.56 -13.51 -8.13
C ASP A 156 1.99 -13.75 -8.63
N GLN A 157 2.14 -14.35 -9.81
CA GLN A 157 3.45 -14.60 -10.43
C GLN A 157 4.26 -13.31 -10.68
N THR A 158 3.61 -12.14 -10.67
CA THR A 158 4.28 -10.83 -10.74
C THR A 158 5.11 -10.51 -9.48
N ASP A 159 4.77 -11.05 -8.31
CA ASP A 159 5.62 -10.94 -7.10
C ASP A 159 6.98 -11.63 -7.33
N ASN A 160 7.01 -12.73 -8.09
CA ASN A 160 8.25 -13.46 -8.43
C ASN A 160 9.10 -12.74 -9.50
N LEU A 161 8.50 -11.86 -10.32
CA LEU A 161 9.24 -11.02 -11.28
C LEU A 161 9.95 -9.85 -10.59
N GLY A 162 9.46 -9.40 -9.43
CA GLY A 162 10.11 -8.42 -8.56
C GLY A 162 11.17 -9.02 -7.63
N LEU A 163 10.99 -10.29 -7.23
CA LEU A 163 11.89 -11.01 -6.34
C LEU A 163 12.48 -12.23 -7.07
N GLY A 164 13.55 -11.99 -7.83
CA GLY A 164 14.27 -13.05 -8.56
C GLY A 164 14.55 -14.26 -7.65
N THR A 165 14.28 -15.44 -8.18
CA THR A 165 14.55 -16.73 -7.57
C THR A 165 16.04 -16.87 -7.27
N ASP A 166 16.43 -16.70 -6.01
CA ASP A 166 17.62 -17.33 -5.45
C ASP A 166 17.15 -18.28 -4.36
N GLY A 167 17.46 -19.56 -4.57
CA GLY A 167 17.20 -20.64 -3.65
C GLY A 167 18.12 -20.55 -2.44
N THR A 168 17.77 -19.69 -1.49
CA THR A 168 18.22 -19.80 -0.11
C THR A 168 17.00 -19.86 0.80
N THR A 169 16.78 -21.04 1.36
CA THR A 169 16.00 -21.24 2.58
C THR A 169 16.68 -20.47 3.70
N ASP A 170 16.44 -19.18 3.77
CA ASP A 170 16.78 -18.39 4.93
C ASP A 170 15.50 -17.73 5.42
N ALA A 171 15.17 -17.99 6.67
CA ALA A 171 13.91 -17.64 7.28
C ALA A 171 13.57 -16.17 6.97
N SER A 172 12.48 -15.99 6.21
CA SER A 172 11.70 -14.75 6.07
C SER A 172 12.22 -13.62 6.94
N ARG A 173 12.93 -12.64 6.36
CA ARG A 173 13.28 -11.36 6.99
C ARG A 173 12.09 -10.91 7.84
N VAL A 174 12.28 -10.90 9.16
CA VAL A 174 11.20 -10.65 10.12
C VAL A 174 10.56 -9.29 9.83
N CYS A 175 9.28 -9.27 9.45
CA CYS A 175 8.54 -8.08 9.02
C CYS A 175 7.99 -7.21 10.17
N SER A 176 8.43 -7.44 11.41
CA SER A 176 7.96 -6.72 12.60
C SER A 176 9.04 -6.60 13.64
N SER A 177 9.00 -5.53 14.44
CA SER A 177 9.77 -5.50 15.69
C SER A 177 9.31 -6.59 16.65
N ALA A 178 10.15 -6.92 17.64
CA ALA A 178 9.78 -7.89 18.66
C ALA A 178 8.50 -7.46 19.40
N PRO A 179 7.62 -8.40 19.81
CA PRO A 179 6.47 -8.09 20.65
C PRO A 179 6.89 -7.37 21.94
N VAL A 180 6.10 -6.39 22.37
CA VAL A 180 6.38 -5.62 23.59
C VAL A 180 5.57 -6.17 24.78
N ASN A 181 6.06 -5.92 26.00
CA ASN A 181 5.38 -6.29 27.24
C ASN A 181 5.04 -7.79 27.34
N MET A 182 5.97 -8.66 26.95
CA MET A 182 5.82 -10.10 27.14
C MET A 182 5.80 -10.43 28.64
N LYS A 183 4.73 -11.07 29.12
CA LYS A 183 4.57 -11.53 30.50
C LYS A 183 4.23 -13.01 30.52
N ILE A 184 4.81 -13.72 31.48
CA ILE A 184 4.57 -15.14 31.72
C ILE A 184 3.96 -15.27 33.13
N GLN A 185 2.81 -15.92 33.24
CA GLN A 185 2.15 -16.17 34.52
C GLN A 185 1.87 -17.66 34.69
N PRO A 186 2.21 -18.27 35.84
CA PRO A 186 1.85 -19.65 36.13
C PRO A 186 0.34 -19.76 36.33
N LEU A 187 -0.27 -20.75 35.69
CA LEU A 187 -1.67 -21.11 35.85
C LEU A 187 -1.74 -22.55 36.38
N ASN A 188 -2.23 -22.71 37.62
CA ASN A 188 -2.51 -24.00 38.25
C ASN A 188 -1.34 -25.00 38.24
N GLY A 189 -0.09 -24.52 38.32
CA GLY A 189 1.13 -25.35 38.46
C GLY A 189 1.48 -26.26 37.28
N THR A 190 0.65 -26.31 36.24
CA THR A 190 0.78 -27.20 35.07
C THR A 190 0.73 -26.45 33.75
N ALA A 191 0.32 -25.18 33.77
CA ALA A 191 0.25 -24.34 32.58
C ALA A 191 0.97 -23.00 32.81
N LEU A 192 1.45 -22.41 31.72
CA LEU A 192 1.95 -21.04 31.67
C LEU A 192 1.05 -20.24 30.72
N VAL A 193 0.64 -19.06 31.17
CA VAL A 193 -0.03 -18.06 30.33
C VAL A 193 1.01 -17.07 29.86
N VAL A 194 1.24 -17.05 28.56
CA VAL A 194 2.10 -16.07 27.90
C VAL A 194 1.20 -15.00 27.28
N SER A 195 1.43 -13.74 27.64
CA SER A 195 0.74 -12.58 27.07
C SER A 195 1.76 -11.61 26.51
N TRP A 196 1.43 -10.97 25.39
CA TRP A 196 2.26 -9.95 24.76
C TRP A 196 1.35 -8.90 24.13
N GLN A 197 1.88 -7.70 23.93
CA GLN A 197 1.23 -6.68 23.14
C GLN A 197 1.79 -6.68 21.71
N ARG A 198 0.93 -6.26 20.77
CA ARG A 198 1.31 -6.17 19.35
C ARG A 198 2.51 -5.23 19.20
N PRO A 199 3.46 -5.52 18.27
CA PRO A 199 4.59 -4.63 18.01
C PRO A 199 4.11 -3.20 17.68
N LEU A 200 4.83 -2.21 18.20
CA LEU A 200 4.52 -0.78 17.98
C LEU A 200 4.67 -0.37 16.50
N VAL A 201 5.47 -1.12 15.74
CA VAL A 201 5.71 -0.89 14.32
C VAL A 201 5.45 -2.19 13.57
N VAL A 202 4.44 -2.18 12.70
CA VAL A 202 4.11 -3.27 11.78
C VAL A 202 4.41 -2.78 10.38
N TYR A 203 5.43 -3.35 9.73
CA TYR A 203 5.67 -3.09 8.32
C TYR A 203 4.76 -4.01 7.51
N HIS A 204 4.21 -3.50 6.41
CA HIS A 204 3.37 -4.27 5.50
C HIS A 204 4.13 -5.53 5.05
N PRO A 205 3.49 -6.73 5.00
CA PRO A 205 2.07 -7.05 5.21
C PRO A 205 1.62 -7.18 6.69
N PRO A 206 0.31 -7.15 7.00
CA PRO A 206 -0.17 -7.34 8.38
C PRO A 206 0.28 -8.67 8.98
N ILE A 207 0.59 -8.69 10.28
CA ILE A 207 0.95 -9.91 11.02
C ILE A 207 -0.17 -10.95 10.86
N THR A 208 0.10 -12.02 10.12
CA THR A 208 -0.82 -13.14 9.88
C THR A 208 -0.81 -14.15 11.01
N SER A 209 0.34 -14.32 11.65
CA SER A 209 0.54 -15.29 12.72
C SER A 209 1.75 -14.93 13.59
N PHE A 210 1.70 -15.34 14.85
CA PHE A 210 2.83 -15.34 15.78
C PHE A 210 3.41 -16.74 15.89
N MET A 211 4.72 -16.84 15.82
CA MET A 211 5.45 -18.06 16.13
C MET A 211 5.98 -17.97 17.56
N VAL A 212 5.58 -18.91 18.41
CA VAL A 212 5.97 -18.97 19.81
C VAL A 212 6.82 -20.23 20.01
N SER A 213 8.12 -20.04 20.19
CA SER A 213 9.04 -21.08 20.65
C SER A 213 9.19 -21.00 22.16
N TYR A 214 9.14 -22.15 22.84
CA TYR A 214 9.57 -22.26 24.23
C TYR A 214 10.45 -23.49 24.42
N SER A 215 11.42 -23.36 25.31
CA SER A 215 12.31 -24.44 25.70
C SER A 215 12.19 -24.70 27.19
N TRP A 216 12.17 -25.97 27.59
CA TRP A 216 12.35 -26.36 28.99
C TRP A 216 13.57 -27.25 29.12
N VAL A 217 14.27 -27.07 30.24
CA VAL A 217 15.42 -27.89 30.58
C VAL A 217 14.94 -28.93 31.60
N LYS A 218 14.78 -30.16 31.13
CA LYS A 218 14.67 -31.32 32.02
C LYS A 218 15.81 -32.25 31.60
N SER A 219 16.91 -32.18 32.35
CA SER A 219 18.12 -33.01 32.17
C SER A 219 18.97 -32.59 30.96
N ASP A 220 19.89 -31.62 31.10
CA ASP A 220 20.99 -31.21 30.20
C ASP A 220 20.74 -31.13 28.67
N VAL A 221 19.50 -31.31 28.23
CA VAL A 221 19.04 -31.35 26.85
C VAL A 221 17.86 -30.39 26.77
N ALA A 222 18.04 -29.31 26.00
CA ALA A 222 16.98 -28.34 25.75
C ALA A 222 15.99 -28.94 24.74
N TYR A 223 14.75 -29.17 25.17
CA TYR A 223 13.66 -29.50 24.26
C TYR A 223 12.97 -28.20 23.84
N GLU A 224 13.13 -27.80 22.58
CA GLU A 224 12.41 -26.67 21.99
C GLU A 224 11.11 -27.16 21.33
N LYS A 225 10.02 -26.43 21.56
CA LYS A 225 8.76 -26.65 20.86
C LYS A 225 8.22 -25.33 20.33
N THR A 226 7.84 -25.34 19.05
CA THR A 226 7.37 -24.16 18.34
C THR A 226 5.90 -24.30 17.97
N PHE A 227 5.12 -23.25 18.22
CA PHE A 227 3.70 -23.18 17.89
C PHE A 227 3.41 -21.95 17.04
N THR A 228 2.50 -22.09 16.08
CA THR A 228 2.03 -20.96 15.26
C THR A 228 0.61 -20.60 15.66
N LYS A 229 0.38 -19.33 16.00
CA LYS A 229 -0.93 -18.80 16.40
C LYS A 229 -1.38 -17.73 15.41
N THR A 230 -2.53 -17.91 14.77
CA THR A 230 -3.14 -16.92 13.88
C THR A 230 -3.56 -15.67 14.66
N GLY A 231 -3.54 -14.50 14.03
CA GLY A 231 -3.70 -13.18 14.66
C GLY A 231 -5.01 -12.89 15.42
N ASP A 232 -5.89 -13.88 15.58
CA ASP A 232 -7.14 -13.76 16.35
C ASP A 232 -6.86 -14.00 17.84
N GLN A 233 -7.20 -12.99 18.64
CA GLN A 233 -7.12 -13.00 20.11
C GLN A 233 -7.95 -14.16 20.68
N ASN A 234 -7.30 -15.27 21.02
CA ASN A 234 -7.87 -16.25 21.93
C ASN A 234 -6.75 -16.96 22.70
N MET A 235 -6.83 -16.86 24.02
CA MET A 235 -5.91 -17.40 25.04
C MET A 235 -5.47 -18.83 24.71
N VAL A 236 -4.17 -19.11 24.88
CA VAL A 236 -3.65 -20.48 24.88
C VAL A 236 -3.86 -21.04 26.28
N ARG A 237 -4.71 -22.07 26.40
CA ARG A 237 -4.96 -22.80 27.64
C ARG A 237 -4.32 -24.18 27.47
N HIS A 238 -3.36 -24.52 28.32
CA HIS A 238 -2.83 -25.89 28.40
C HIS A 238 -3.45 -26.62 29.60
N ARG A 239 -3.79 -27.89 29.37
CA ARG A 239 -3.97 -28.93 30.38
C ARG A 239 -2.70 -29.75 30.43
#